data_AF-A0A662GEY2-F1
#
_entry.id   AF-A0A662GEY2-F1
#
_cell.length_a   1.000
_cell.length_b   1.000
_cell.length_c   1.000
_cell.angle_alpha   90.00
_cell.angle_beta   90.00
_cell.angle_gamma   90.00
#
_symmetry.space_group_name_H-M   'P 1'
#
loop_
_entity.id
_entity.type
_entity.pdbx_description
1 polymer ?
#
loop_
_entity_poly.entity_id
_entity_poly.type
_entity_poly.pdbx_seq_one_letter_code
_entity_poly.pdbx_strand_id
1 'polypeptide(L)'
;MRKILLLICVLILILGGYTLANPIPVPTLIMPREYISIEIIDFEEGLRVRVTGVYPFKNVDFRKVKMYFPVPYDVDWDTVQVYVDDKLVKWRISDWKYETVIGNYPVIE
;
A
#
# COMPACT_ATOMS: atom_id res chain seq x y z
N MET A 1 49.50 -9.42 -14.21
CA MET A 1 48.49 -10.37 -14.73
C MET A 1 47.72 -11.10 -13.62
N ARG A 2 48.37 -11.80 -12.66
CA ARG A 2 47.69 -12.53 -11.57
C ARG A 2 46.71 -11.70 -10.73
N LYS A 3 47.08 -10.46 -10.37
CA LYS A 3 46.23 -9.54 -9.58
C LYS A 3 44.98 -9.07 -10.35
N ILE A 4 45.10 -8.90 -11.67
CA ILE A 4 43.99 -8.48 -12.54
C ILE A 4 42.97 -9.61 -12.67
N LEU A 5 43.44 -10.85 -12.84
CA LEU A 5 42.58 -12.03 -12.90
C LEU A 5 41.77 -12.23 -11.60
N LEU A 6 42.43 -12.06 -10.45
CA LEU A 6 41.78 -12.09 -9.13
C LEU A 6 40.70 -11.01 -8.99
N LEU A 7 40.97 -9.79 -9.44
CA LEU A 7 40.00 -8.69 -9.41
C LEU A 7 38.77 -9.00 -10.29
N ILE A 8 38.99 -9.58 -11.47
CA ILE A 8 37.91 -10.00 -12.38
C ILE A 8 37.05 -11.10 -11.76
N CYS A 9 37.66 -12.12 -11.14
CA CYS A 9 36.93 -13.18 -10.45
C CYS A 9 36.07 -12.63 -9.29
N VAL A 10 36.60 -11.71 -8.50
CA VAL A 10 35.85 -11.05 -7.42
C VAL A 10 34.67 -10.26 -7.98
N LEU A 11 34.86 -9.54 -9.09
CA LEU A 11 33.80 -8.76 -9.73
C LEU A 11 32.68 -9.66 -10.26
N ILE A 12 33.02 -10.79 -10.89
CA ILE A 12 32.04 -11.77 -11.40
C ILE A 12 31.24 -12.40 -10.26
N LEU A 13 31.88 -12.74 -9.14
CA LEU A 13 31.19 -13.29 -7.96
C LEU A 13 30.21 -12.28 -7.34
N ILE A 14 30.59 -11.00 -7.27
CA ILE A 14 29.70 -9.93 -6.78
C ILE A 14 28.51 -9.77 -7.71
N LEU A 15 28.73 -9.69 -9.03
CA LEU A 15 27.67 -9.53 -10.03
C LEU A 15 26.71 -10.74 -10.08
N GLY A 16 27.23 -11.96 -9.91
CA GLY A 16 26.42 -13.18 -9.85
C GLY A 16 25.52 -13.28 -8.60
N GLY A 17 25.93 -12.67 -7.48
CA GLY A 17 25.08 -12.59 -6.28
C GLY A 17 23.80 -11.76 -6.51
N TYR A 18 23.87 -10.71 -7.34
CA TYR A 18 22.71 -9.87 -7.66
C TYR A 18 21.67 -10.55 -8.55
N THR A 19 22.06 -11.54 -9.36
CA THR A 19 21.13 -12.21 -10.29
C THR A 19 20.41 -13.41 -9.66
N LEU A 20 20.99 -14.02 -8.62
CA LEU A 20 20.38 -15.14 -7.87
C LEU A 20 19.48 -14.68 -6.72
N ALA A 21 19.68 -13.47 -6.20
CA ALA A 21 18.75 -12.86 -5.26
C ALA A 21 17.52 -12.40 -6.05
N ASN A 22 16.39 -13.11 -5.99
CA ASN A 22 15.10 -12.74 -6.61
C ASN A 22 14.77 -11.26 -6.32
N PRO A 23 15.17 -10.33 -7.19
CA PRO A 23 15.18 -8.94 -6.82
C PRO A 23 13.75 -8.43 -6.91
N ILE A 24 13.37 -7.58 -5.97
CA ILE A 24 12.03 -6.98 -6.01
C ILE A 24 11.96 -6.14 -7.31
N PRO A 25 10.96 -6.35 -8.17
CA PRO A 25 10.81 -5.58 -9.41
C PRO A 25 10.80 -4.07 -9.12
N VAL A 26 11.39 -3.28 -10.00
CA VAL A 26 11.43 -1.81 -9.90
C VAL A 26 10.82 -1.22 -11.18
N PRO A 27 9.88 -0.24 -11.09
CA PRO A 27 9.38 0.39 -9.86
C PRO A 27 8.41 -0.50 -9.07
N THR A 28 8.33 -0.29 -7.75
CA THR A 28 7.39 -1.00 -6.86
C THR A 28 6.98 -0.18 -5.64
N LEU A 29 5.87 -0.57 -5.01
CA LEU A 29 5.47 -0.12 -3.68
C LEU A 29 5.55 -1.31 -2.72
N ILE A 30 6.30 -1.15 -1.64
CA ILE A 30 6.44 -2.18 -0.62
C ILE A 30 5.53 -1.80 0.55
N MET A 31 4.59 -2.67 0.90
CA MET A 31 3.74 -2.57 2.09
C MET A 31 4.07 -3.73 3.02
N PRO A 32 5.01 -3.56 3.97
CA PRO A 32 5.47 -4.67 4.78
C PRO A 32 4.47 -5.08 5.86
N ARG A 33 3.52 -4.20 6.20
CA ARG A 33 2.57 -4.37 7.31
C ARG A 33 1.27 -3.65 7.03
N GLU A 34 0.23 -4.11 7.69
CA GLU A 34 -1.07 -3.46 7.75
C GLU A 34 -1.51 -3.43 9.22
N TYR A 35 -2.04 -2.29 9.66
CA TYR A 35 -2.58 -2.14 11.00
C TYR A 35 -4.04 -1.73 10.88
N ILE A 36 -4.94 -2.67 11.14
CA ILE A 36 -6.38 -2.46 11.04
C ILE A 36 -7.00 -2.62 12.43
N SER A 37 -7.68 -1.57 12.89
CA SER A 37 -8.49 -1.58 14.11
C SER A 37 -9.97 -1.46 13.72
N ILE A 38 -10.80 -2.31 14.32
CA ILE A 38 -12.25 -2.29 14.15
C ILE A 38 -12.86 -2.22 15.55
N GLU A 39 -13.50 -1.09 15.85
CA GLU A 39 -14.25 -0.90 17.09
C GLU A 39 -15.74 -0.97 16.78
N ILE A 40 -16.46 -1.82 17.51
CA ILE A 40 -17.91 -1.92 17.47
C ILE A 40 -18.44 -1.21 18.72
N ILE A 41 -19.29 -0.21 18.51
CA ILE A 41 -19.78 0.71 19.53
C ILE A 41 -21.30 0.60 19.54
N ASP A 42 -21.88 0.29 20.71
CA ASP A 42 -23.34 0.37 20.89
C ASP A 42 -23.79 1.82 20.71
N PHE A 43 -24.79 2.03 19.86
CA PHE A 43 -25.30 3.36 19.55
C PHE A 43 -26.82 3.34 19.40
N GLU A 44 -27.52 3.76 20.46
CA GLU A 44 -28.99 3.83 20.52
C GLU A 44 -29.65 2.51 20.10
N GLU A 45 -30.32 2.48 18.93
CA GLU A 45 -31.03 1.31 18.39
C GLU A 45 -30.16 0.46 17.45
N GLY A 46 -28.85 0.71 17.38
CA GLY A 46 -27.96 0.00 16.46
C GLY A 46 -26.51 -0.08 16.91
N LEU A 47 -25.65 -0.50 15.98
CA LEU A 47 -24.21 -0.60 16.15
C LEU A 47 -23.52 0.41 15.24
N ARG A 48 -22.58 1.17 15.79
CA ARG A 48 -21.65 1.98 15.02
C ARG A 48 -20.32 1.25 14.94
N VAL A 49 -19.77 1.15 13.73
CA VAL A 49 -18.44 0.58 13.51
C VAL A 49 -17.47 1.69 13.16
N ARG A 50 -16.37 1.78 13.91
CA ARG A 50 -15.24 2.65 13.57
C ARG A 50 -14.09 1.78 13.07
N VAL A 51 -13.68 2.03 11.83
CA VAL A 51 -12.55 1.34 11.20
C VAL A 51 -11.38 2.31 11.06
N THR A 52 -10.20 1.92 11.51
CA THR A 52 -8.95 2.66 11.30
C THR A 52 -7.94 1.74 10.64
N GLY A 53 -7.45 2.13 9.46
CA GLY A 53 -6.40 1.41 8.73
C GLY A 53 -5.15 2.27 8.60
N VAL A 54 -3.99 1.74 8.97
CA VAL A 54 -2.67 2.35 8.75
C VAL A 54 -1.81 1.43 7.91
N TYR A 55 -1.40 1.93 6.74
CA TYR A 55 -0.71 1.19 5.71
C TYR A 55 0.64 1.86 5.41
N PRO A 56 1.73 1.47 6.10
CA PRO A 56 3.05 2.01 5.80
C PRO A 56 3.52 1.54 4.41
N PHE A 57 3.71 2.48 3.48
CA PHE A 57 4.24 2.19 2.15
C PHE A 57 5.67 2.71 1.99
N LYS A 58 6.51 1.95 1.27
CA LYS A 58 7.79 2.40 0.74
C LYS A 58 7.74 2.43 -0.78
N ASN A 59 7.83 3.63 -1.35
CA ASN A 59 7.96 3.83 -2.79
C ASN A 59 9.40 3.53 -3.25
N VAL A 60 9.55 2.58 -4.17
CA VAL A 60 10.80 2.25 -4.85
C VAL A 60 10.65 2.66 -6.31
N ASP A 61 11.10 3.87 -6.63
CA ASP A 61 11.27 4.40 -7.99
C ASP A 61 9.99 4.77 -8.78
N PHE A 62 8.80 4.83 -8.15
CA PHE A 62 7.67 5.52 -8.80
C PHE A 62 7.83 7.03 -8.72
N ARG A 63 7.68 7.72 -9.86
CA ARG A 63 7.65 9.19 -9.93
C ARG A 63 6.41 9.80 -9.28
N LYS A 64 5.27 9.12 -9.40
CA LYS A 64 3.98 9.51 -8.83
C LYS A 64 3.17 8.27 -8.54
N VAL A 65 2.49 8.27 -7.40
CA VAL A 65 1.58 7.21 -6.98
C VAL A 65 0.20 7.81 -6.82
N LYS A 66 -0.82 7.07 -7.26
CA LYS A 66 -2.21 7.33 -6.95
C LYS A 66 -2.75 6.10 -6.23
N MET A 67 -3.35 6.32 -5.07
CA MET A 67 -3.90 5.25 -4.25
C MET A 67 -5.42 5.20 -4.43
N TYR A 68 -5.95 4.00 -4.28
CA TYR A 68 -7.36 3.73 -4.35
C TYR A 68 -7.75 2.88 -3.16
N PHE A 69 -8.82 3.25 -2.48
CA PHE A 69 -9.28 2.52 -1.30
C PHE A 69 -10.78 2.23 -1.37
N PRO A 70 -11.21 0.95 -1.36
CA PRO A 70 -12.62 0.60 -1.34
C PRO A 70 -13.25 0.93 0.02
N VAL A 71 -14.44 1.54 -0.01
CA VAL A 71 -15.21 1.91 1.19
C VAL A 71 -16.57 1.21 1.16
N PRO A 72 -17.05 0.60 2.26
CA PRO A 72 -18.41 0.06 2.32
C PRO A 72 -19.51 1.09 2.03
N TYR A 73 -20.67 0.65 1.54
CA TYR A 73 -21.79 1.56 1.21
C TYR A 73 -22.45 2.20 2.45
N ASP A 74 -22.53 1.46 3.55
CA ASP A 74 -23.10 1.93 4.83
C ASP A 74 -22.07 2.73 5.64
N VAL A 75 -21.52 3.78 5.01
CA VAL A 75 -20.60 4.71 5.64
C VAL A 75 -21.16 6.12 5.52
N ASP A 76 -21.08 6.88 6.62
CA ASP A 76 -21.26 8.32 6.57
C ASP A 76 -20.03 8.96 5.93
N TRP A 77 -20.16 9.38 4.67
CA TRP A 77 -19.06 9.90 3.85
C TRP A 77 -18.39 11.15 4.45
N ASP A 78 -19.11 11.93 5.26
CA ASP A 78 -18.56 13.13 5.92
C ASP A 78 -17.57 12.76 7.05
N THR A 79 -17.58 11.49 7.49
CA THR A 79 -16.68 10.99 8.54
C THR A 79 -15.40 10.36 8.00
N VAL A 80 -15.30 10.14 6.68
CA VAL A 80 -14.12 9.51 6.06
C VAL A 80 -12.96 10.50 6.01
N GLN A 81 -11.88 10.15 6.70
CA GLN A 81 -10.66 10.94 6.75
C GLN A 81 -9.48 10.12 6.26
N VAL A 82 -8.66 10.72 5.40
CA VAL A 82 -7.46 10.08 4.83
C VAL A 82 -6.25 10.91 5.21
N TYR A 83 -5.21 10.24 5.69
CA TYR A 83 -3.97 10.87 6.12
C TYR A 83 -2.79 10.30 5.32
N VAL A 84 -1.84 11.16 4.93
CA VAL A 84 -0.55 10.78 4.36
C VAL A 84 0.53 11.44 5.20
N ASP A 85 1.42 10.65 5.79
CA ASP A 85 2.44 11.11 6.74
C ASP A 85 1.84 12.05 7.81
N ASP A 86 0.75 11.57 8.44
CA ASP A 86 -0.03 12.26 9.48
C ASP A 86 -0.72 13.58 9.03
N LYS A 87 -0.73 13.87 7.73
CA LYS A 87 -1.42 15.06 7.17
C LYS A 87 -2.72 14.66 6.51
N LEU A 88 -3.80 15.34 6.90
CA LEU A 88 -5.10 15.19 6.26
C LEU A 88 -5.00 15.55 4.78
N VAL A 89 -5.46 14.66 3.91
CA VAL A 89 -5.52 14.87 2.46
C VAL A 89 -6.96 14.89 1.97
N LYS A 90 -7.20 15.66 0.91
CA LYS A 90 -8.47 15.61 0.20
C LYS A 90 -8.54 14.35 -0.65
N TRP A 91 -9.72 13.77 -0.72
CA TRP A 91 -10.04 12.61 -1.54
C TRP A 91 -11.37 12.87 -2.25
N ARG A 92 -11.67 12.07 -3.27
CA ARG A 92 -12.98 12.04 -3.92
C ARG A 92 -13.40 10.60 -4.21
N ILE A 93 -14.68 10.38 -4.43
CA ILE A 93 -15.17 9.10 -4.96
C ILE A 93 -14.72 8.99 -6.42
N SER A 94 -14.15 7.84 -6.76
CA SER A 94 -13.69 7.48 -8.09
C SER A 94 -14.84 7.07 -9.01
N ASP A 95 -14.63 7.19 -10.33
CA ASP A 95 -15.58 6.73 -11.35
C ASP A 95 -15.63 5.19 -11.49
N TRP A 96 -14.63 4.49 -10.95
CA TRP A 96 -14.54 3.02 -10.99
C TRP A 96 -14.89 2.39 -9.63
N LYS A 97 -15.37 1.15 -9.66
CA LYS A 97 -15.74 0.37 -8.48
C LYS A 97 -14.83 -0.83 -8.28
N TYR A 98 -14.54 -1.18 -7.03
CA TYR A 98 -13.74 -2.35 -6.69
C TYR A 98 -14.63 -3.58 -6.59
N GLU A 99 -14.44 -4.53 -7.50
CA GLU A 99 -15.18 -5.79 -7.53
C GLU A 99 -14.63 -6.77 -6.49
N THR A 100 -15.53 -7.31 -5.68
CA THR A 100 -15.21 -8.33 -4.68
C THR A 100 -16.22 -9.47 -4.76
N VAL A 101 -15.90 -10.60 -4.11
CA VAL A 101 -16.82 -11.74 -4.00
C VAL A 101 -18.15 -11.42 -3.29
N ILE A 102 -18.20 -10.32 -2.51
CA ILE A 102 -19.40 -9.87 -1.79
C ILE A 102 -20.07 -8.64 -2.43
N GLY A 103 -19.59 -8.19 -3.60
CA GLY A 103 -20.18 -7.09 -4.36
C GLY A 103 -19.16 -6.03 -4.78
N ASN A 104 -19.67 -5.01 -5.48
CA ASN A 104 -18.88 -3.90 -6.00
C ASN A 104 -18.88 -2.75 -5.02
N TYR A 105 -17.72 -2.30 -4.54
CA TYR A 105 -17.62 -1.19 -3.59
C TYR A 105 -17.23 0.13 -4.26
N PRO A 106 -17.73 1.29 -3.77
CA PRO A 106 -17.20 2.58 -4.15
C PRO A 106 -15.75 2.70 -3.68
N VAL A 107 -14.97 3.49 -4.42
CA VAL A 107 -13.53 3.65 -4.20
C VAL A 107 -13.23 5.12 -4.02
N ILE A 108 -12.43 5.46 -3.02
CA ILE A 108 -11.88 6.81 -2.87
C ILE A 108 -10.49 6.91 -3.51
N GLU A 109 -10.16 8.09 -4.04
CA GLU A 109 -8.90 8.42 -4.71
C GLU A 109 -8.37 9.83 -4.43
#